data_AF-A0A660QW18-F1
#
_entry.id   AF-A0A660QW18-F1
#
_cell.length_a   1.000
_cell.length_b   1.000
_cell.length_c   1.000
_cell.angle_alpha   90.00
_cell.angle_beta   90.00
_cell.angle_gamma   90.00
#
_symmetry.space_group_name_H-M   'P 1'
#
loop_
_entity.id
_entity.type
_entity.pdbx_description
1 polymer ?
#
loop_
_entity_poly.entity_id
_entity_poly.type
_entity_poly.pdbx_seq_one_letter_code
_entity_poly.pdbx_strand_id
1 'polypeptide(L)' 'MDFEKEKIVAVIRGQTAENAFEIARACYEGGIRFLEIAFTTPDAETAIEIL' A
#
# COMPACT_ATOMS: atom_id res chain seq x y z
N MET A 1 9.64 -6.02 -13.29
CA MET A 1 8.58 -6.75 -12.55
C MET A 1 7.94 -7.74 -13.51
N ASP A 2 7.78 -8.97 -13.07
CA ASP A 2 7.11 -10.01 -13.85
C ASP A 2 5.64 -10.04 -13.42
N PHE A 3 4.83 -9.18 -14.05
CA PHE A 3 3.42 -8.99 -13.71
C PHE A 3 2.61 -10.29 -13.76
N GLU A 4 3.05 -11.26 -14.57
CA GLU A 4 2.40 -12.57 -14.67
C GLU A 4 2.57 -13.42 -13.41
N LYS A 5 3.61 -13.18 -12.59
CA LYS A 5 3.86 -13.92 -11.35
C LYS A 5 3.12 -13.36 -10.14
N GLU A 6 2.87 -12.07 -10.13
CA GLU A 6 2.22 -11.38 -9.01
C GLU A 6 0.69 -11.53 -9.13
N LYS A 7 0.10 -12.39 -8.28
CA LYS A 7 -1.33 -12.74 -8.34
C LYS A 7 -2.19 -12.08 -7.26
N ILE A 8 -1.60 -11.25 -6.41
CA ILE A 8 -2.25 -10.64 -5.24
C ILE A 8 -2.02 -9.13 -5.27
N VAL A 9 -3.07 -8.38 -4.93
CA VAL A 9 -3.01 -6.95 -4.62
C VAL A 9 -3.49 -6.72 -3.20
N ALA A 10 -2.75 -5.93 -2.42
CA ALA A 10 -3.19 -5.48 -1.10
C ALA A 10 -3.87 -4.12 -1.21
N VAL A 11 -5.15 -4.04 -0.84
CA VAL A 11 -5.89 -2.78 -0.73
C VAL A 11 -5.85 -2.31 0.71
N ILE A 12 -5.22 -1.17 0.93
CA ILE A 12 -4.87 -0.66 2.25
C ILE A 12 -5.79 0.51 2.59
N ARG A 13 -6.37 0.42 3.79
CA ARG A 13 -7.19 1.47 4.41
C ARG A 13 -6.61 1.76 5.79
N GLY A 14 -5.65 2.66 5.85
CA GLY A 14 -5.08 3.17 7.10
C GLY A 14 -5.98 4.20 7.77
N GLN A 15 -5.78 4.37 9.09
CA GLN A 15 -6.44 5.39 9.90
C GLN A 15 -5.81 6.79 9.74
N THR A 16 -4.55 6.84 9.34
CA THR A 16 -3.77 8.05 8.97
C THR A 16 -2.86 7.72 7.78
N ALA A 17 -2.24 8.73 7.18
CA ALA A 17 -1.26 8.55 6.11
C ALA A 17 -0.05 7.71 6.57
N GLU A 18 0.50 8.00 7.75
CA GLU A 18 1.63 7.25 8.32
C GLU A 18 1.25 5.79 8.57
N ASN A 19 0.05 5.55 9.09
CA ASN A 19 -0.43 4.19 9.32
C ASN A 19 -0.59 3.42 8.01
N ALA A 20 -1.13 4.05 6.96
CA ALA A 20 -1.24 3.43 5.64
C ALA A 20 0.14 3.13 5.03
N PHE A 21 1.10 4.05 5.15
CA PHE A 21 2.49 3.85 4.73
C PHE A 21 3.13 2.65 5.45
N GLU A 22 3.03 2.57 6.78
CA GLU A 22 3.63 1.46 7.54
C GLU A 22 3.01 0.09 7.17
N ILE A 23 1.68 0.04 6.93
CA ILE A 23 1.01 -1.18 6.44
C ILE A 23 1.52 -1.53 5.04
N ALA A 24 1.62 -0.56 4.14
CA ALA A 24 2.09 -0.76 2.78
C ALA A 24 3.54 -1.26 2.75
N ARG A 25 4.43 -0.67 3.56
CA ARG A 25 5.81 -1.10 3.73
C ARG A 25 5.87 -2.55 4.24
N ALA A 26 5.09 -2.89 5.25
CA ALA A 26 5.04 -4.25 5.78
C ALA A 26 4.52 -5.27 4.75
N CYS A 27 3.51 -4.93 3.96
CA CYS A 27 3.03 -5.77 2.85
C CYS A 27 4.13 -5.99 1.79
N TYR A 28 4.88 -4.94 1.46
CA TYR A 28 5.99 -5.02 0.51
C TYR A 28 7.13 -5.91 1.02
N GLU A 29 7.50 -5.77 2.28
CA GLU A 29 8.49 -6.61 2.96
C GLU A 29 8.02 -8.07 3.02
N GLY A 30 6.72 -8.29 3.21
CA GLY A 30 6.06 -9.60 3.16
C GLY A 30 5.94 -10.22 1.76
N GLY A 31 6.40 -9.53 0.72
CA GLY A 31 6.46 -10.04 -0.65
C GLY A 31 5.28 -9.67 -1.54
N ILE A 32 4.32 -8.86 -1.06
CA ILE A 32 3.24 -8.35 -1.90
C ILE A 32 3.77 -7.20 -2.74
N ARG A 33 3.76 -7.35 -4.07
CA ARG A 33 4.34 -6.36 -4.98
C ARG A 33 3.34 -5.34 -5.51
N PHE A 34 2.05 -5.63 -5.45
CA PHE A 34 1.00 -4.69 -5.83
C PHE A 34 0.25 -4.20 -4.59
N LEU A 35 0.32 -2.88 -4.39
CA LEU A 35 -0.27 -2.18 -3.25
C LEU A 35 -1.18 -1.08 -3.80
N GLU A 36 -2.34 -0.92 -3.17
CA GLU A 36 -3.27 0.18 -3.39
C GLU A 36 -3.52 0.84 -2.04
N ILE A 37 -3.39 2.17 -1.96
CA ILE A 37 -3.89 2.96 -0.83
C ILE A 37 -5.22 3.56 -1.26
N ALA A 38 -6.30 3.21 -0.56
CA ALA A 38 -7.63 3.70 -0.88
C ALA A 38 -7.86 5.10 -0.31
N PHE A 39 -8.50 5.99 -1.08
CA PHE A 39 -8.85 7.37 -0.66
C PHE A 39 -9.91 7.47 0.45
N THR A 40 -10.31 6.34 1.04
CA THR A 40 -11.00 6.33 2.35
C THR A 40 -10.02 6.45 3.53
N THR A 41 -8.72 6.39 3.27
CA THR A 41 -7.67 6.77 4.22
C THR A 41 -7.51 8.29 4.21
N PRO A 42 -7.50 8.95 5.38
CA PRO A 42 -7.18 10.37 5.47
C PRO A 42 -5.80 10.67 4.86
N ASP A 43 -5.71 11.71 4.04
CA ASP A 43 -4.48 12.16 3.36
C ASP A 43 -3.76 11.02 2.60
N ALA A 44 -4.54 10.16 1.93
CA ALA A 44 -4.03 9.01 1.18
C ALA A 44 -2.96 9.40 0.16
N GLU A 45 -3.08 10.57 -0.46
CA GLU A 45 -2.09 11.14 -1.38
C GLU A 45 -0.73 11.33 -0.71
N THR A 46 -0.69 11.78 0.55
CA THR A 46 0.56 11.94 1.29
C THR A 46 1.20 10.58 1.54
N ALA A 47 0.41 9.57 1.91
CA ALA A 47 0.90 8.20 2.07
C ALA A 47 1.46 7.64 0.76
N ILE A 48 0.81 7.92 -0.38
CA ILE A 48 1.23 7.49 -1.71
C ILE A 48 2.53 8.21 -2.13
N GLU A 49 2.68 9.50 -1.82
CA GLU A 49 3.88 10.28 -2.18
C GLU A 49 5.14 9.83 -1.44
N ILE A 50 5.00 9.34 -0.20
CA ILE A 50 6.13 8.91 0.62
C ILE A 50 6.41 7.40 0.58
N LEU A 51 5.55 6.61 -0.08
CA LEU A 51 5.67 5.16 -0.25
C LEU A 51 6.68 4.76 -1.33
#